data_AF-W9H6A4-F1
#
_entry.id   AF-W9H6A4-F1
#
_cell.length_a   1.000
_cell.length_b   1.000
_cell.length_c   1.000
_cell.angle_alpha   90.00
_cell.angle_beta   90.00
_cell.angle_gamma   90.00
#
_symmetry.space_group_name_H-M   'P 1'
#
loop_
_entity.id
_entity.type
_entity.pdbx_description
1 polymer ?
#
loop_
_entity_poly.entity_id
_entity_poly.type
_entity_poly.pdbx_seq_one_letter_code
_entity_poly.pdbx_strand_id
1 'polypeptide(L)'
;MPLIKQPRARTTVTAHSNEETEFPRFTKPVGAVTRPVGPGPSIPQGAAEAPTRRARSSRFLLGFIVGLVAAAFGIAALSFMLVGGDLTPGPQRPARQALVVTPDSVGAPLPLELPEPAPPAAEPPPPTLLDPTPPTTPLPSARLFVHHVVGASWASQATAVVGALQTGGLTVIDTRQVQGNISTGNVRFFFEEDRDAATRLAELLGGLYGERFGAREFRLIDFTHYSPKPRQRTLEIWLPN
;
A
#
# COMPACT_ATOMS: atom_id res chain seq x y z
N MET A 1 -59.30 -0.68 -2.57
CA MET A 1 -58.07 -1.42 -2.19
C MET A 1 -57.20 -0.52 -1.33
N PRO A 2 -57.06 -0.77 -0.02
CA PRO A 2 -56.29 0.11 0.87
C PRO A 2 -54.80 -0.25 0.88
N LEU A 3 -53.97 0.80 0.85
CA LEU A 3 -52.51 0.80 0.86
C LEU A 3 -51.99 0.63 2.30
N ILE A 4 -51.44 -0.53 2.64
CA ILE A 4 -50.87 -0.82 3.95
C ILE A 4 -49.46 -0.21 4.03
N LYS A 5 -49.33 0.90 4.77
CA LYS A 5 -48.03 1.48 5.16
C LYS A 5 -47.39 0.61 6.24
N GLN A 6 -46.24 0.00 5.94
CA GLN A 6 -45.43 -0.64 6.96
C GLN A 6 -44.59 0.38 7.76
N PRO A 7 -44.51 0.27 9.10
CA PRO A 7 -43.64 1.11 9.91
C PRO A 7 -42.18 0.63 9.84
N ARG A 8 -41.25 1.56 9.58
CA ARG A 8 -39.81 1.31 9.68
C ARG A 8 -39.40 1.25 11.15
N ALA A 9 -38.87 0.10 11.57
CA ALA A 9 -38.23 -0.08 12.87
C ALA A 9 -36.94 0.77 12.94
N ARG A 10 -36.84 1.63 13.96
CA ARG A 10 -35.60 2.30 14.35
C ARG A 10 -34.78 1.32 15.19
N THR A 11 -33.66 0.85 14.65
CA THR A 11 -32.65 0.15 15.44
C THR A 11 -31.77 1.17 16.13
N THR A 12 -31.95 1.32 17.44
CA THR A 12 -31.05 2.06 18.32
C THR A 12 -29.84 1.18 18.60
N VAL A 13 -28.67 1.54 18.07
CA VAL A 13 -27.41 0.87 18.43
C VAL A 13 -26.81 1.59 19.64
N THR A 14 -26.83 0.89 20.77
CA THR A 14 -26.20 1.30 22.03
C THR A 14 -24.69 1.13 21.91
N ALA A 15 -23.93 2.21 22.08
CA ALA A 15 -22.47 2.18 22.13
C ALA A 15 -22.00 1.39 23.36
N HIS A 16 -21.20 0.34 23.14
CA HIS A 16 -20.45 -0.33 24.20
C HIS A 16 -19.15 0.44 24.49
N SER A 17 -18.96 0.67 25.79
CA SER A 17 -17.81 1.28 26.44
C SER A 17 -16.56 0.45 26.20
N ASN A 18 -15.50 1.08 25.68
CA ASN A 18 -14.15 0.51 25.67
C ASN A 18 -13.62 0.48 27.10
N GLU A 19 -13.31 -0.70 27.61
CA GLU A 19 -12.48 -0.87 28.79
C GLU A 19 -11.02 -0.56 28.43
N GLU A 20 -10.41 0.19 29.33
CA GLU A 20 -9.13 0.85 29.24
C GLU A 20 -8.04 -0.14 29.64
N THR A 21 -7.34 -0.74 28.66
CA THR A 21 -6.13 -1.54 28.95
C THR A 21 -4.97 -0.58 29.19
N GLU A 22 -4.76 -0.30 30.47
CA GLU A 22 -3.65 0.44 31.05
C GLU A 22 -2.30 -0.25 30.74
N PHE A 23 -1.48 0.36 29.89
CA PHE A 23 -0.11 -0.08 29.64
C PHE A 23 0.85 0.50 30.70
N PRO A 24 1.74 -0.31 31.31
CA PRO A 24 2.72 0.18 32.27
C PRO A 24 3.79 1.02 31.57
N ARG A 25 3.89 2.30 31.98
CA ARG A 25 4.96 3.21 31.57
C ARG A 25 6.29 2.75 32.17
N PHE A 26 7.21 2.29 31.33
CA PHE A 26 8.60 2.07 31.68
C PHE A 26 9.32 3.41 31.88
N THR A 27 9.42 3.86 33.12
CA THR A 27 10.22 5.02 33.51
C THR A 27 11.57 4.55 34.07
N LYS A 28 12.61 4.47 33.24
CA LYS A 28 14.02 4.52 33.69
C LYS A 28 14.94 5.10 32.61
N PRO A 29 15.43 6.34 32.77
CA PRO A 29 16.71 6.73 32.22
C PRO A 29 17.82 6.36 33.22
N VAL A 30 18.69 5.42 32.84
CA VAL A 30 19.93 5.11 33.56
C VAL A 30 21.05 5.88 32.89
N GLY A 31 21.81 6.66 33.67
CA GLY A 31 23.16 7.09 33.32
C GLY A 31 23.32 8.53 32.82
N ALA A 32 23.01 9.53 33.66
CA ALA A 32 23.60 10.86 33.49
C ALA A 32 24.90 10.93 34.31
N VAL A 33 26.01 11.04 33.58
CA VAL A 33 27.36 11.29 34.12
C VAL A 33 27.36 12.59 34.91
N THR A 34 27.84 12.49 36.15
CA THR A 34 28.06 13.60 37.08
C THR A 34 29.06 14.62 36.52
N ARG A 35 28.60 15.86 36.33
CA ARG A 35 29.47 17.05 36.16
C ARG A 35 29.41 17.86 37.47
N PRO A 36 30.54 18.27 38.05
CA PRO A 36 30.54 18.96 39.33
C PRO A 36 29.90 20.35 39.25
N VAL A 37 29.08 20.60 40.28
CA VAL A 37 28.29 21.79 40.58
C VAL A 37 29.20 22.92 41.09
N GLY A 38 29.04 24.12 40.51
CA GLY A 38 29.46 25.39 41.12
C GLY A 38 28.30 26.00 41.92
N PRO A 39 28.57 26.79 42.98
CA PRO A 39 27.52 27.31 43.85
C PRO A 39 26.84 28.54 43.22
N GLY A 40 25.51 28.50 43.12
CA GLY A 40 24.68 29.60 42.65
C GLY A 40 23.27 29.54 43.25
N PRO A 41 22.63 30.70 43.51
CA PRO A 41 21.86 30.94 44.73
C PRO A 41 20.42 30.43 44.72
N SER A 42 19.98 30.16 45.95
CA SER A 42 18.66 29.72 46.40
C SER A 42 17.50 30.59 45.88
N ILE A 43 16.50 29.96 45.25
CA ILE A 43 15.18 30.54 45.01
C ILE A 43 14.14 29.76 45.83
N PRO A 44 13.24 30.45 46.55
CA PRO A 44 12.35 29.86 47.54
C PRO A 44 11.25 28.96 46.94
N GLN A 45 10.98 27.87 47.66
CA GLN A 45 9.84 26.97 47.49
C GLN A 45 8.52 27.73 47.65
N GLY A 46 7.77 27.86 46.56
CA GLY A 46 6.36 28.20 46.55
C GLY A 46 5.51 26.94 46.48
N ALA A 47 4.51 26.86 47.36
CA ALA A 47 3.64 25.73 47.61
C ALA A 47 2.91 25.19 46.37
N ALA A 48 2.78 23.87 46.32
CA ALA A 48 1.98 23.14 45.35
C ALA A 48 0.48 23.26 45.67
N GLU A 49 -0.25 24.02 44.85
CA GLU A 49 -1.70 23.89 44.71
C GLU A 49 -2.01 22.97 43.54
N ALA A 50 -2.82 21.94 43.80
CA ALA A 50 -3.25 20.95 42.83
C ALA A 50 -4.25 21.56 41.82
N PRO A 51 -4.01 21.49 40.50
CA PRO A 51 -4.99 21.91 39.53
C PRO A 51 -6.07 20.83 39.34
N THR A 52 -7.27 21.12 39.84
CA THR A 52 -8.48 20.37 39.51
C THR A 52 -8.79 20.54 38.01
N ARG A 53 -8.68 19.44 37.25
CA ARG A 53 -9.11 19.38 35.83
C ARG A 53 -10.62 19.57 35.74
N ARG A 54 -11.07 20.81 35.53
CA ARG A 54 -12.44 21.10 35.07
C ARG A 54 -12.53 20.86 33.57
N ALA A 55 -13.39 19.93 33.18
CA ALA A 55 -13.82 19.70 31.81
C ALA A 55 -14.44 20.97 31.21
N ARG A 56 -13.79 21.53 30.18
CA ARG A 56 -14.36 22.55 29.29
C ARG A 56 -13.85 22.31 27.86
N SER A 57 -14.52 21.44 27.12
CA SER A 57 -14.33 21.32 25.67
C SER A 57 -15.63 20.92 24.99
N SER A 58 -16.48 21.90 24.65
CA SER A 58 -17.65 21.66 23.79
C SER A 58 -18.08 22.90 23.00
N ARG A 59 -17.14 23.79 22.66
CA ARG A 59 -17.44 24.95 21.78
C ARG A 59 -16.45 25.16 20.64
N PHE A 60 -15.29 24.51 20.65
CA PHE A 60 -14.32 24.59 19.57
C PHE A 60 -14.61 23.62 18.40
N LEU A 61 -15.37 22.54 18.61
CA LEU A 61 -15.62 21.55 17.57
C LEU A 61 -16.63 22.03 16.50
N LEU A 62 -17.58 22.88 16.88
CA LEU A 62 -18.62 23.36 15.96
C LEU A 62 -18.10 24.40 14.96
N GLY A 63 -17.14 25.25 15.36
CA GLY A 63 -16.52 26.23 14.46
C GLY A 63 -15.66 25.59 13.37
N PHE A 64 -15.03 24.44 13.67
CA PHE A 64 -14.16 23.75 12.72
C PHE A 64 -14.94 23.09 11.57
N ILE A 65 -16.13 22.55 11.85
CA ILE A 65 -16.97 21.90 10.83
C ILE A 65 -17.53 22.95 9.85
N VAL A 66 -17.94 24.13 10.32
CA VAL A 66 -18.44 25.22 9.45
C VAL A 66 -17.32 25.78 8.56
N GLY A 67 -16.09 25.90 9.08
CA GLY A 67 -14.94 26.33 8.28
C GLY A 67 -14.57 25.36 7.14
N LEU A 68 -14.70 24.05 7.37
CA LEU A 68 -14.40 23.02 6.37
C LEU A 68 -15.37 23.02 5.18
N VAL A 69 -16.66 23.31 5.43
CA VAL A 69 -17.68 23.39 4.37
C VAL A 69 -17.50 24.64 3.50
N ALA A 70 -17.10 25.78 4.09
CA ALA A 70 -16.84 27.00 3.34
C ALA A 70 -15.58 26.88 2.45
N ALA A 71 -14.53 26.19 2.92
CA ALA A 71 -13.32 25.95 2.12
C ALA A 71 -13.58 24.99 0.94
N ALA A 72 -14.44 23.99 1.11
CA ALA A 72 -14.79 23.04 0.04
C ALA A 72 -15.54 23.70 -1.13
N PHE A 73 -16.41 24.70 -0.86
CA PHE A 73 -17.11 25.43 -1.92
C PHE A 73 -16.20 26.39 -2.70
N GLY A 74 -15.19 26.99 -2.06
CA GLY A 74 -14.23 27.86 -2.75
C GLY A 74 -13.34 27.11 -3.75
N ILE A 75 -12.94 25.87 -3.44
CA ILE A 75 -12.08 25.04 -4.30
C ILE A 75 -12.84 24.50 -5.52
N ALA A 76 -14.13 24.16 -5.37
CA ALA A 76 -14.96 23.71 -6.48
C ALA A 76 -15.19 24.82 -7.54
N ALA A 77 -15.41 26.07 -7.11
CA ALA A 77 -15.59 27.19 -8.02
C ALA A 77 -14.29 27.54 -8.80
N LEU A 78 -13.13 27.45 -8.14
CA LEU A 78 -11.82 27.69 -8.79
C LEU A 78 -11.48 26.59 -9.82
N SER A 79 -11.88 25.34 -9.55
CA SER A 79 -11.64 24.21 -10.46
C SER A 79 -12.50 24.30 -11.73
N PHE A 80 -13.74 24.80 -11.62
CA PHE A 80 -14.61 24.96 -12.79
C PHE A 80 -14.15 26.09 -13.73
N MET A 81 -13.52 27.14 -13.19
CA MET A 81 -12.90 28.19 -14.02
C MET A 81 -11.58 27.77 -14.68
N LEU A 82 -10.85 26.80 -14.12
CA LEU A 82 -9.57 26.34 -14.70
C LEU A 82 -9.75 25.30 -15.82
N VAL A 83 -10.87 24.57 -15.84
CA VAL A 83 -11.14 23.51 -16.84
C VAL A 83 -12.09 23.98 -17.96
N GLY A 84 -12.90 25.02 -17.72
CA GLY A 84 -13.89 25.50 -18.69
C GLY A 84 -13.39 26.44 -19.79
N GLY A 85 -12.09 26.74 -19.85
CA GLY A 85 -11.58 27.90 -20.59
C GLY A 85 -10.53 27.63 -21.65
N ASP A 86 -10.59 26.53 -22.43
CA ASP A 86 -9.88 26.50 -23.73
C ASP A 86 -10.39 25.40 -24.66
N LEU A 87 -11.47 25.68 -25.41
CA LEU A 87 -11.86 24.90 -26.59
C LEU A 87 -11.30 25.55 -27.85
N THR A 88 -10.01 25.90 -27.86
CA THR A 88 -9.35 26.35 -29.08
C THR A 88 -8.88 25.12 -29.87
N PRO A 89 -9.44 24.80 -31.04
CA PRO A 89 -8.96 23.72 -31.88
C PRO A 89 -7.56 24.06 -32.38
N GLY A 90 -6.54 23.42 -31.80
CA GLY A 90 -5.16 23.57 -32.24
C GLY A 90 -4.94 23.02 -33.65
N PRO A 91 -4.00 23.61 -34.42
CA PRO A 91 -3.74 23.21 -35.81
C PRO A 91 -3.26 21.75 -35.90
N GLN A 92 -3.89 21.00 -36.81
CA GLN A 92 -3.58 19.61 -37.15
C GLN A 92 -2.09 19.42 -37.42
N ARG A 93 -1.46 18.53 -36.65
CA ARG A 93 -0.11 18.05 -36.92
C ARG A 93 -0.11 17.26 -38.24
N PRO A 94 0.79 17.52 -39.19
CA PRO A 94 0.89 16.76 -40.43
C PRO A 94 1.21 15.29 -40.12
N ALA A 95 0.43 14.41 -40.74
CA ALA A 95 0.56 12.97 -40.66
C ALA A 95 1.99 12.54 -41.03
N ARG A 96 2.72 11.98 -40.06
CA ARG A 96 3.94 11.23 -40.35
C ARG A 96 3.52 9.94 -41.05
N GLN A 97 3.69 9.91 -42.36
CA GLN A 97 3.64 8.68 -43.15
C GLN A 97 4.81 7.80 -42.68
N ALA A 98 4.49 6.73 -41.95
CA ALA A 98 5.45 5.69 -41.64
C ALA A 98 5.75 4.92 -42.93
N LEU A 99 6.97 5.06 -43.43
CA LEU A 99 7.54 4.23 -44.48
C LEU A 99 7.62 2.80 -43.94
N VAL A 100 6.67 1.95 -44.35
CA VAL A 100 6.69 0.51 -44.09
C VAL A 100 7.81 -0.09 -44.94
N VAL A 101 8.94 -0.36 -44.31
CA VAL A 101 10.00 -1.19 -44.90
C VAL A 101 9.62 -2.64 -44.60
N THR A 102 9.19 -3.35 -45.63
CA THR A 102 9.04 -4.82 -45.63
C THR A 102 10.43 -5.47 -45.75
N PRO A 103 10.86 -6.30 -44.78
CA PRO A 103 11.96 -7.22 -45.03
C PRO A 103 11.43 -8.43 -45.80
N ASP A 104 11.68 -8.41 -47.11
CA ASP A 104 11.59 -9.59 -47.97
C ASP A 104 12.90 -10.36 -47.83
N SER A 105 12.87 -11.56 -47.24
CA SER A 105 13.94 -12.56 -47.35
C SER A 105 13.40 -13.94 -47.02
N VAL A 106 12.91 -14.55 -48.09
CA VAL A 106 12.74 -15.98 -48.36
C VAL A 106 14.03 -16.75 -48.05
N GLY A 107 13.94 -17.89 -47.34
CA GLY A 107 15.08 -18.81 -47.24
C GLY A 107 14.89 -20.03 -46.34
N ALA A 108 14.57 -21.17 -46.99
CA ALA A 108 14.73 -22.56 -46.57
C ALA A 108 13.61 -23.23 -45.72
N PRO A 109 12.85 -24.19 -46.31
CA PRO A 109 12.15 -25.21 -45.52
C PRO A 109 13.15 -26.23 -44.96
N LEU A 110 13.17 -26.39 -43.64
CA LEU A 110 13.91 -27.48 -42.99
C LEU A 110 13.23 -28.83 -43.29
N PRO A 111 14.00 -29.90 -43.56
CA PRO A 111 13.47 -31.26 -43.67
C PRO A 111 12.82 -31.70 -42.35
N LEU A 112 11.58 -32.18 -42.43
CA LEU A 112 10.93 -32.90 -41.34
C LEU A 112 11.52 -34.31 -41.27
N GLU A 113 12.41 -34.58 -40.32
CA GLU A 113 12.75 -35.95 -39.94
C GLU A 113 11.56 -36.56 -39.21
N LEU A 114 11.00 -37.62 -39.82
CA LEU A 114 9.94 -38.44 -39.26
C LEU A 114 10.57 -39.37 -38.20
N PRO A 115 10.22 -39.26 -36.91
CA PRO A 115 10.74 -40.18 -35.90
C PRO A 115 10.18 -41.60 -36.08
N GLU A 116 11.09 -42.56 -36.02
CA GLU A 116 10.87 -44.00 -36.06
C GLU A 116 9.97 -44.46 -34.89
N PRO A 117 9.00 -45.38 -35.11
CA PRO A 117 8.12 -45.86 -34.05
C PRO A 117 8.93 -46.71 -33.05
N ALA A 118 9.09 -46.19 -31.83
CA ALA A 118 9.67 -46.94 -30.73
C ALA A 118 8.81 -48.18 -30.38
N PRO A 119 9.44 -49.31 -29.99
CA PRO A 119 8.74 -50.50 -29.54
C PRO A 119 7.90 -50.21 -28.27
N PRO A 120 6.80 -50.96 -28.04
CA PRO A 120 5.88 -50.74 -26.93
C PRO A 120 6.60 -50.87 -25.58
N ALA A 121 6.94 -49.73 -25.00
CA ALA A 121 7.38 -49.62 -23.63
C ALA A 121 6.20 -49.96 -22.70
N ALA A 122 6.46 -50.88 -21.77
CA ALA A 122 5.53 -51.31 -20.75
C ALA A 122 4.85 -50.10 -20.09
N GLU A 123 3.53 -50.22 -19.95
CA GLU A 123 2.65 -49.26 -19.31
C GLU A 123 3.21 -48.89 -17.91
N PRO A 124 3.69 -47.65 -17.70
CA PRO A 124 4.13 -47.23 -16.38
C PRO A 124 2.92 -47.24 -15.43
N PRO A 125 3.09 -47.67 -14.17
CA PRO A 125 2.01 -47.67 -13.20
C PRO A 125 1.41 -46.25 -13.08
N PRO A 126 0.09 -46.14 -12.89
CA PRO A 126 -0.58 -44.85 -12.84
C PRO A 126 0.12 -43.95 -11.81
N PRO A 127 0.44 -42.70 -12.17
CA PRO A 127 1.03 -41.77 -11.21
C PRO A 127 0.03 -41.62 -10.08
N THR A 128 0.41 -42.07 -8.88
CA THR A 128 -0.27 -41.71 -7.65
C THR A 128 -0.36 -40.20 -7.63
N LEU A 129 -1.56 -39.66 -7.81
CA LEU A 129 -1.90 -38.26 -7.59
C LEU A 129 -1.65 -37.97 -6.11
N LEU A 130 -0.39 -37.70 -5.76
CA LEU A 130 -0.08 -36.94 -4.56
C LEU A 130 -0.68 -35.58 -4.83
N ASP A 131 -1.86 -35.33 -4.25
CA ASP A 131 -2.42 -33.98 -4.13
C ASP A 131 -1.27 -33.07 -3.69
N PRO A 132 -0.76 -32.18 -4.55
CA PRO A 132 0.18 -31.18 -4.11
C PRO A 132 -0.68 -30.19 -3.36
N THR A 133 -0.94 -30.46 -2.08
CA THR A 133 -1.32 -29.38 -1.17
C THR A 133 -0.12 -28.44 -1.20
N PRO A 134 -0.19 -27.27 -1.86
CA PRO A 134 0.97 -26.40 -1.92
C PRO A 134 1.29 -26.04 -0.47
N PRO A 135 2.54 -26.20 -0.01
CA PRO A 135 2.92 -25.70 1.29
C PRO A 135 2.71 -24.19 1.22
N THR A 136 1.63 -23.71 1.83
CA THR A 136 1.46 -22.30 2.15
C THR A 136 2.45 -22.04 3.26
N THR A 137 3.73 -21.96 2.92
CA THR A 137 4.76 -21.53 3.86
C THR A 137 4.40 -20.07 4.17
N PRO A 138 3.95 -19.75 5.40
CA PRO A 138 3.71 -18.37 5.78
C PRO A 138 4.98 -17.60 5.48
N LEU A 139 4.95 -16.40 4.88
CA LEU A 139 6.18 -15.61 4.64
C LEU A 139 6.78 -15.23 6.00
N PRO A 140 7.69 -16.01 6.61
CA PRO A 140 8.03 -15.76 7.99
C PRO A 140 9.13 -14.71 7.94
N SER A 141 8.84 -13.50 8.44
CA SER A 141 9.78 -12.39 8.69
C SER A 141 10.23 -11.51 7.51
N ALA A 142 9.46 -11.41 6.42
CA ALA A 142 9.73 -10.37 5.42
C ALA A 142 9.53 -8.96 6.03
N ARG A 143 10.47 -8.05 5.73
CA ARG A 143 10.49 -6.65 6.15
C ARG A 143 9.93 -5.80 5.02
N LEU A 144 8.65 -5.48 5.09
CA LEU A 144 7.96 -4.79 4.01
C LEU A 144 8.07 -3.27 4.14
N PHE A 145 8.40 -2.60 3.04
CA PHE A 145 8.36 -1.15 2.91
C PHE A 145 7.35 -0.79 1.83
N VAL A 146 6.38 0.07 2.14
CA VAL A 146 5.34 0.49 1.19
C VAL A 146 5.66 1.89 0.69
N HIS A 147 5.83 2.06 -0.62
CA HIS A 147 6.09 3.32 -1.28
C HIS A 147 4.83 3.77 -2.03
N HIS A 148 4.45 5.04 -1.85
CA HIS A 148 3.33 5.64 -2.58
C HIS A 148 3.64 7.07 -3.00
N VAL A 149 2.97 7.54 -4.06
CA VAL A 149 3.09 8.92 -4.53
C VAL A 149 2.52 9.88 -3.48
N VAL A 150 3.13 11.07 -3.35
CA VAL A 150 2.61 12.16 -2.50
C VAL A 150 1.16 12.51 -2.90
N GLY A 151 0.25 12.53 -1.93
CA GLY A 151 -1.15 12.91 -2.12
C GLY A 151 -2.09 12.23 -1.12
N ALA A 152 -3.18 12.91 -0.72
CA ALA A 152 -4.09 12.40 0.31
C ALA A 152 -4.85 11.12 -0.11
N SER A 153 -5.24 11.02 -1.38
CA SER A 153 -5.87 9.80 -1.94
C SER A 153 -4.91 8.61 -1.87
N TRP A 154 -3.64 8.80 -2.26
CA TRP A 154 -2.62 7.76 -2.26
C TRP A 154 -2.22 7.32 -0.86
N ALA A 155 -2.14 8.25 0.09
CA ALA A 155 -1.91 7.92 1.50
C ALA A 155 -3.03 7.05 2.10
N SER A 156 -4.27 7.31 1.69
CA SER A 156 -5.42 6.49 2.13
C SER A 156 -5.36 5.08 1.54
N GLN A 157 -4.95 4.94 0.28
CA GLN A 157 -4.74 3.64 -0.35
C GLN A 157 -3.58 2.87 0.28
N ALA A 158 -2.45 3.54 0.52
CA ALA A 158 -1.31 2.93 1.22
C ALA A 158 -1.73 2.41 2.61
N THR A 159 -2.47 3.20 3.38
CA THR A 159 -3.02 2.79 4.68
C THR A 159 -3.90 1.54 4.55
N ALA A 160 -4.78 1.49 3.55
CA ALA A 160 -5.65 0.33 3.32
C ALA A 160 -4.85 -0.94 2.96
N VAL A 161 -3.82 -0.80 2.12
CA VAL A 161 -2.92 -1.91 1.75
C VAL A 161 -2.14 -2.40 2.96
N VAL A 162 -1.58 -1.50 3.77
CA VAL A 162 -0.88 -1.86 5.01
C VAL A 162 -1.79 -2.64 5.96
N GLY A 163 -3.03 -2.18 6.16
CA GLY A 163 -4.01 -2.89 6.99
C GLY A 163 -4.34 -4.29 6.47
N ALA A 164 -4.48 -4.45 5.14
CA ALA A 164 -4.71 -5.75 4.52
C ALA A 164 -3.51 -6.70 4.70
N LEU A 165 -2.28 -6.21 4.48
CA LEU A 165 -1.06 -6.99 4.67
C LEU A 165 -0.90 -7.44 6.13
N GLN A 166 -1.15 -6.54 7.09
CA GLN A 166 -1.09 -6.86 8.51
C GLN A 166 -2.17 -7.86 8.94
N THR A 167 -3.38 -7.76 8.38
CA THR A 167 -4.45 -8.75 8.59
C THR A 167 -4.05 -10.13 8.05
N GLY A 168 -3.29 -10.18 6.97
CA GLY A 168 -2.67 -11.39 6.42
C GLY A 168 -1.44 -11.90 7.20
N GLY A 169 -1.11 -11.31 8.35
CA GLY A 169 0.02 -11.71 9.20
C GLY A 169 1.39 -11.21 8.74
N LEU A 170 1.44 -10.26 7.80
CA LEU A 170 2.69 -9.69 7.30
C LEU A 170 3.11 -8.44 8.08
N THR A 171 4.41 -8.28 8.30
CA THR A 171 4.96 -7.13 9.04
C THR A 171 5.41 -6.03 8.08
N VAL A 172 4.66 -4.92 8.06
CA VAL A 172 5.08 -3.67 7.40
C VAL A 172 5.94 -2.86 8.35
N ILE A 173 7.18 -2.58 7.94
CA ILE A 173 8.16 -1.83 8.72
C ILE A 173 7.94 -0.32 8.61
N ASP A 174 7.62 0.15 7.40
CA ASP A 174 7.54 1.59 7.13
C ASP A 174 6.69 1.86 5.88
N THR A 175 6.09 3.05 5.83
CA THR A 175 5.34 3.57 4.68
C THR A 175 5.93 4.90 4.27
N ARG A 176 6.38 4.99 3.02
CA ARG A 176 7.20 6.07 2.49
C ARG A 176 6.51 6.79 1.35
N GLN A 177 6.61 8.11 1.40
CA GLN A 177 6.18 8.97 0.30
C GLN A 177 7.32 9.13 -0.70
N VAL A 178 6.98 9.07 -1.98
CA VAL A 178 7.90 9.36 -3.08
C VAL A 178 7.33 10.44 -3.99
N GLN A 179 8.21 11.29 -4.52
CA GLN A 179 7.84 12.26 -5.54
C GLN A 179 7.81 11.59 -6.92
N GLY A 180 6.96 12.08 -7.82
CA GLY A 180 6.86 11.59 -9.20
C GLY A 180 5.62 10.74 -9.46
N ASN A 181 5.71 9.84 -10.44
CA ASN A 181 4.62 9.00 -10.91
C ASN A 181 5.05 7.53 -10.88
N ILE A 182 4.20 6.66 -10.31
CA ILE A 182 4.34 5.21 -10.36
C ILE A 182 3.23 4.68 -11.26
N SER A 183 3.50 4.52 -12.54
CA SER A 183 2.47 4.09 -13.50
C SER A 183 2.06 2.62 -13.34
N THR A 184 2.96 1.79 -12.79
CA THR A 184 2.74 0.34 -12.64
C THR A 184 3.15 -0.12 -11.24
N GLY A 185 2.28 -0.88 -10.60
CA GLY A 185 2.57 -1.47 -9.29
C GLY A 185 3.72 -2.46 -9.42
N ASN A 186 4.67 -2.41 -8.49
CA ASN A 186 5.77 -3.37 -8.50
C ASN A 186 6.22 -3.78 -7.10
N VAL A 187 6.75 -4.99 -7.01
CA VAL A 187 7.40 -5.54 -5.83
C VAL A 187 8.86 -5.75 -6.16
N ARG A 188 9.75 -5.21 -5.33
CA ARG A 188 11.21 -5.32 -5.49
C ARG A 188 11.78 -6.23 -4.41
N PHE A 189 12.73 -7.07 -4.80
CA PHE A 189 13.51 -7.93 -3.91
C PHE A 189 15.00 -7.75 -4.17
N PHE A 190 15.82 -7.86 -3.12
CA PHE A 190 17.26 -7.55 -3.17
C PHE A 190 18.17 -8.77 -2.98
N PHE A 191 17.57 -9.92 -2.68
CA PHE A 191 18.23 -11.19 -2.41
C PHE A 191 17.47 -12.30 -3.13
N GLU A 192 18.19 -13.22 -3.76
CA GLU A 192 17.59 -14.28 -4.58
C GLU A 192 16.66 -15.18 -3.75
N GLU A 193 17.02 -15.38 -2.48
CA GLU A 193 16.25 -16.14 -1.50
C GLU A 193 14.87 -15.53 -1.21
N ASP A 194 14.69 -14.24 -1.50
CA ASP A 194 13.44 -13.51 -1.31
C ASP A 194 12.52 -13.54 -2.55
N ARG A 195 12.95 -14.13 -3.69
CA ARG A 195 12.20 -14.16 -4.96
C ARG A 195 10.82 -14.80 -4.80
N ASP A 196 10.73 -15.95 -4.15
CA ASP A 196 9.46 -16.66 -3.96
C ASP A 196 8.50 -15.89 -3.05
N ALA A 197 9.05 -15.27 -2.00
CA ALA A 197 8.28 -14.41 -1.10
C ALA A 197 7.74 -13.19 -1.83
N ALA A 198 8.56 -12.56 -2.66
CA ALA A 198 8.17 -11.41 -3.47
C ALA A 198 7.13 -11.77 -4.54
N THR A 199 7.21 -12.97 -5.14
CA THR A 199 6.23 -13.49 -6.09
C THR A 199 4.86 -13.66 -5.43
N ARG A 200 4.79 -14.36 -4.28
CA ARG A 200 3.54 -14.51 -3.51
C ARG A 200 2.95 -13.17 -3.07
N LEU A 201 3.82 -12.21 -2.72
CA LEU A 201 3.40 -10.86 -2.35
C LEU A 201 2.80 -10.10 -3.55
N ALA A 202 3.38 -10.22 -4.74
CA ALA A 202 2.85 -9.60 -5.96
C ALA A 202 1.47 -10.18 -6.34
N GLU A 203 1.29 -11.50 -6.23
CA GLU A 203 0.00 -12.16 -6.44
C GLU A 203 -1.07 -11.69 -5.44
N LEU A 204 -0.71 -11.64 -4.14
CA LEU A 204 -1.59 -11.16 -3.09
C LEU A 204 -2.01 -9.70 -3.31
N LEU A 205 -1.06 -8.84 -3.70
CA LEU A 205 -1.34 -7.45 -4.04
C LEU A 205 -2.21 -7.33 -5.29
N GLY A 206 -1.99 -8.17 -6.29
CA GLY A 206 -2.84 -8.26 -7.49
C GLY A 206 -4.29 -8.57 -7.15
N GLY A 207 -4.54 -9.51 -6.24
CA GLY A 207 -5.89 -9.80 -5.73
C GLY A 207 -6.51 -8.61 -4.97
N LEU A 208 -5.77 -8.02 -4.03
CA LEU A 208 -6.23 -6.88 -3.24
C LEU A 208 -6.53 -5.64 -4.09
N TYR A 209 -5.71 -5.36 -5.10
CA TYR A 209 -5.89 -4.23 -6.00
C TYR A 209 -6.93 -4.47 -7.08
N GLY A 210 -6.96 -5.67 -7.65
CA GLY A 210 -7.87 -6.06 -8.72
C GLY A 210 -9.33 -5.77 -8.38
N GLU A 211 -9.74 -6.06 -7.14
CA GLU A 211 -11.12 -5.85 -6.68
C GLU A 211 -11.48 -4.37 -6.44
N ARG A 212 -10.52 -3.53 -6.07
CA ARG A 212 -10.80 -2.16 -5.56
C ARG A 212 -10.34 -1.03 -6.46
N PHE A 213 -9.30 -1.25 -7.27
CA PHE A 213 -8.60 -0.20 -8.00
C PHE A 213 -8.41 -0.54 -9.49
N GLY A 214 -8.98 -1.66 -9.94
CA GLY A 214 -8.90 -2.16 -11.32
C GLY A 214 -7.83 -3.25 -11.48
N ALA A 215 -7.93 -4.03 -12.57
CA ALA A 215 -6.99 -5.10 -12.91
C ALA A 215 -5.62 -4.51 -13.27
N ARG A 216 -4.81 -4.21 -12.25
CA ARG A 216 -3.42 -3.80 -12.39
C ARG A 216 -2.54 -4.88 -11.82
N GLU A 217 -1.73 -5.45 -12.70
CA GLU A 217 -0.74 -6.45 -12.35
C GLU A 217 0.43 -5.81 -11.58
N PHE A 218 0.82 -6.43 -10.47
CA PHE A 218 2.04 -6.07 -9.77
C PHE A 218 3.22 -6.80 -10.40
N ARG A 219 4.16 -6.04 -10.95
CA ARG A 219 5.36 -6.62 -11.55
C ARG A 219 6.39 -6.95 -10.49
N LEU A 220 7.03 -8.09 -10.64
CA LEU A 220 8.19 -8.45 -9.85
C LEU A 220 9.45 -7.84 -10.49
N ILE A 221 10.24 -7.09 -9.73
CA ILE A 221 11.48 -6.47 -10.22
C ILE A 221 12.68 -6.94 -9.39
N ASP A 222 13.66 -7.50 -10.09
CA ASP A 222 14.90 -8.01 -9.51
C ASP A 222 15.88 -6.86 -9.22
N PHE A 223 16.22 -6.68 -7.95
CA PHE A 223 17.21 -5.71 -7.46
C PHE A 223 18.39 -6.41 -6.79
N THR A 224 18.66 -7.69 -7.10
CA THR A 224 19.77 -8.47 -6.52
C THR A 224 21.16 -7.87 -6.79
N HIS A 225 21.28 -7.04 -7.82
CA HIS A 225 22.50 -6.32 -8.20
C HIS A 225 22.66 -4.93 -7.55
N TYR A 226 21.69 -4.47 -6.76
CA TYR A 226 21.71 -3.14 -6.14
C TYR A 226 22.81 -3.00 -5.07
N SER A 227 23.46 -1.82 -5.00
CA SER A 227 24.51 -1.51 -4.01
C SER A 227 24.37 -0.09 -3.45
N PRO A 228 24.47 0.12 -2.12
CA PRO A 228 24.67 -0.90 -1.10
C PRO A 228 23.41 -1.75 -0.87
N LYS A 229 23.58 -3.06 -0.62
CA LYS A 229 22.45 -3.95 -0.37
C LYS A 229 21.70 -3.56 0.91
N PRO A 230 20.35 -3.52 0.89
CA PRO A 230 19.55 -3.43 2.11
C PRO A 230 19.78 -4.64 3.02
N ARG A 231 19.16 -4.63 4.21
CA ARG A 231 19.16 -5.82 5.08
C ARG A 231 18.43 -6.97 4.38
N GLN A 232 18.84 -8.21 4.66
CA GLN A 232 18.16 -9.41 4.16
C GLN A 232 16.66 -9.42 4.50
N ARG A 233 15.87 -10.12 3.67
CA ARG A 233 14.41 -10.20 3.79
C ARG A 233 13.70 -8.87 3.63
N THR A 234 14.32 -7.89 2.95
CA THR A 234 13.68 -6.61 2.66
C THR A 234 12.96 -6.70 1.33
N LEU A 235 11.66 -6.42 1.34
CA LEU A 235 10.84 -6.30 0.14
C LEU A 235 10.23 -4.90 0.08
N GLU A 236 10.29 -4.28 -1.09
CA GLU A 236 9.67 -2.97 -1.32
C GLU A 236 8.45 -3.12 -2.22
N ILE A 237 7.35 -2.51 -1.81
CA ILE A 237 6.09 -2.45 -2.55
C ILE A 237 5.96 -1.03 -3.07
N TRP A 238 5.83 -0.85 -4.38
CA TRP A 238 5.63 0.44 -5.02
C TRP A 238 4.22 0.51 -5.58
N LEU A 239 3.36 1.30 -4.93
CA LEU A 239 1.94 1.40 -5.26
C LEU A 239 1.73 2.33 -6.45
N PRO A 240 0.90 1.94 -7.43
CA PRO A 240 0.64 2.77 -8.57
C PRO A 240 -0.36 3.89 -8.23
N ASN A 241 -0.33 4.97 -9.00
CA ASN A 241 -1.25 6.12 -8.90
C ASN A 241 -2.38 6.11 -9.95
#